data_AF-A0ABD0RST2-F1
#
_entry.id   AF-A0ABD0RST2-F1
#
_cell.length_a   1.000
_cell.length_b   1.000
_cell.length_c   1.000
_cell.angle_alpha   90.00
_cell.angle_beta   90.00
_cell.angle_gamma   90.00
#
_symmetry.space_group_name_H-M   'P 1'
#
loop_
_entity.id
_entity.type
_entity.pdbx_description
1 polymer ?
#
loop_
_entity_poly.entity_id
_entity_poly.type
_entity_poly.pdbx_seq_one_letter_code
_entity_poly.pdbx_strand_id
1 'polypeptide(L)'
;QLICSHMPWSNDTFGICHVASDPHYTSFDGVSFQFESPCTYVMSKVCDESGLLPEFAVEVQNEKKGESHVSSIQQVNVNVHGLRVTMMRTEKKKVM
;
A
#
# COMPACT_ATOMS: atom_id res chain seq x y z
N GLN A 1 2.73 -6.11 -12.24
CA GLN A 1 4.09 -6.63 -12.09
C GLN A 1 4.96 -5.44 -11.67
N LEU A 2 5.15 -5.23 -10.37
CA LEU A 2 6.00 -4.14 -9.86
C LEU A 2 7.35 -4.76 -9.54
N ILE A 3 8.20 -4.82 -10.54
CA ILE A 3 9.54 -5.38 -10.43
C ILE A 3 10.37 -4.34 -9.67
N CYS A 4 11.14 -4.76 -8.67
CA CYS A 4 12.40 -4.07 -8.35
C CYS A 4 13.32 -4.22 -9.57
N SER A 5 13.02 -3.51 -10.65
CA SER A 5 14.00 -3.32 -11.70
C SER A 5 15.11 -2.50 -11.06
N HIS A 6 16.33 -3.02 -11.13
CA HIS A 6 17.53 -2.30 -10.73
C HIS A 6 17.48 -0.90 -11.38
N MET A 7 17.14 0.11 -10.59
CA MET A 7 16.95 1.46 -11.11
C MET A 7 18.35 1.93 -11.50
N PRO A 8 18.66 2.19 -12.80
CA PRO A 8 20.04 2.38 -13.26
C PRO A 8 20.77 3.59 -12.64
N TRP A 9 20.07 4.37 -11.83
CA TRP A 9 20.47 5.64 -11.24
C TRP A 9 20.56 5.60 -9.72
N SER A 10 20.19 4.48 -9.08
CA SER A 10 20.23 4.32 -7.62
C SER A 10 21.13 3.14 -7.27
N ASN A 11 21.99 3.36 -6.27
CA ASN A 11 22.86 2.32 -5.71
C ASN A 11 22.19 1.62 -4.51
N ASP A 12 20.87 1.79 -4.36
CA ASP A 12 20.11 1.22 -3.26
C ASP A 12 19.81 -0.25 -3.53
N THR A 13 20.00 -1.07 -2.51
CA THR A 13 19.66 -2.51 -2.54
C THR A 13 18.18 -2.75 -2.21
N PHE A 14 17.40 -1.69 -2.01
CA PHE A 14 15.97 -1.73 -1.70
C PHE A 14 15.23 -0.63 -2.45
N GLY A 15 13.94 -0.86 -2.73
CA GLY A 15 13.03 0.16 -3.27
C GLY A 15 11.99 0.56 -2.21
N ILE A 16 11.47 1.79 -2.31
CA ILE A 16 10.41 2.28 -1.44
C ILE A 16 9.13 2.47 -2.26
N CYS A 17 8.06 1.82 -1.85
CA CYS A 17 6.70 2.18 -2.26
C CYS A 17 6.07 3.02 -1.15
N HIS A 18 5.47 4.15 -1.50
CA HIS A 18 5.01 5.15 -0.54
C HIS A 18 3.59 5.63 -0.85
N VAL A 19 2.84 5.96 0.20
CA VAL A 19 1.53 6.62 0.11
C VAL A 19 1.58 7.87 1.00
N ALA A 20 1.64 9.05 0.36
CA ALA A 20 1.89 10.32 1.05
C ALA A 20 0.60 10.96 1.59
N SER A 21 -0.44 10.93 0.77
CA SER A 21 -1.77 11.48 1.04
C SER A 21 -2.72 10.76 0.11
N ASP A 22 -3.78 10.12 0.61
CA ASP A 22 -4.79 9.53 -0.26
C ASP A 22 -5.35 10.65 -1.19
N PRO A 23 -5.25 10.55 -2.53
CA PRO A 23 -5.04 9.35 -3.35
C PRO A 23 -3.67 9.19 -4.03
N HIS A 24 -2.61 9.86 -3.60
CA HIS A 24 -1.28 9.81 -4.21
C HIS A 24 -0.43 8.62 -3.74
N TYR A 25 -0.13 7.72 -4.68
CA TYR A 25 0.73 6.55 -4.50
C TYR A 25 2.00 6.69 -5.35
N THR A 26 3.10 6.13 -4.86
CA THR A 26 4.36 6.03 -5.61
C THR A 26 4.85 4.58 -5.57
N SER A 27 5.07 3.97 -6.73
CA SER A 27 5.61 2.61 -6.85
C SER A 27 7.10 2.55 -6.54
N PHE A 28 7.63 1.33 -6.42
CA PHE A 28 9.06 1.09 -6.13
C PHE A 28 10.03 1.68 -7.16
N ASP A 29 9.60 1.84 -8.41
CA ASP A 29 10.33 2.46 -9.52
C ASP A 29 10.03 3.96 -9.69
N GLY A 30 9.38 4.58 -8.69
CA GLY A 30 9.16 6.03 -8.63
C GLY A 30 7.97 6.56 -9.44
N VAL A 31 7.17 5.68 -10.06
CA VAL A 31 5.98 6.11 -10.82
C VAL A 31 4.88 6.54 -9.86
N SER A 32 4.33 7.73 -10.08
CA SER A 32 3.23 8.28 -9.28
C SER A 32 1.88 8.05 -9.96
N PHE A 33 0.88 7.63 -9.19
CA PHE A 33 -0.48 7.37 -9.68
C PHE A 33 -1.53 7.63 -8.59
N GLN A 34 -2.81 7.63 -8.98
CA GLN A 34 -3.92 7.90 -8.07
C GLN A 34 -5.03 6.83 -8.14
N PHE A 35 -5.54 6.43 -6.97
CA PHE A 35 -6.68 5.53 -6.82
C PHE A 35 -7.69 6.12 -5.84
N GLU A 36 -8.85 6.54 -6.35
CA GLU A 36 -9.84 7.29 -5.55
C GLU A 36 -11.04 6.45 -5.09
N SER A 37 -11.21 5.22 -5.59
CA SER A 37 -12.38 4.40 -5.29
C SER A 37 -12.28 3.71 -3.92
N PRO A 38 -13.40 3.54 -3.19
CA PRO A 38 -13.41 2.84 -1.90
C PRO A 38 -13.29 1.33 -2.11
N CYS A 39 -12.07 0.81 -2.13
CA CYS A 39 -11.77 -0.60 -2.33
C CYS A 39 -10.56 -1.02 -1.49
N THR A 40 -10.29 -2.33 -1.45
CA THR A 40 -9.03 -2.87 -0.94
C THR A 40 -8.06 -3.07 -2.10
N TYR A 41 -6.88 -2.47 -2.00
CA TYR A 41 -5.84 -2.49 -3.00
C TYR A 41 -4.62 -3.24 -2.49
N VAL A 42 -4.05 -4.10 -3.34
CA VAL A 42 -2.77 -4.74 -3.05
C VAL A 42 -1.64 -3.78 -3.42
N MET A 43 -0.95 -3.28 -2.41
CA MET A 43 0.21 -2.38 -2.57
C MET A 43 1.46 -3.14 -2.99
N SER A 44 1.70 -4.28 -2.35
CA SER A 44 2.83 -5.14 -2.63
C SER A 44 2.47 -6.57 -2.26
N LYS A 45 2.89 -7.52 -3.09
CA LYS A 45 2.80 -8.95 -2.79
C LYS A 45 3.91 -9.69 -3.52
N VAL A 46 4.26 -10.85 -3.00
CA VAL A 46 5.11 -11.79 -3.75
C VAL A 46 4.34 -12.32 -4.96
N CYS A 47 4.94 -12.19 -6.13
CA CYS A 47 4.49 -12.81 -7.36
C CYS A 47 5.46 -13.94 -7.72
N ASP A 48 5.44 -15.01 -6.93
CA ASP A 48 6.24 -16.21 -7.17
C ASP A 48 5.31 -17.42 -7.27
N GLU A 49 5.18 -17.96 -8.48
CA GLU A 49 4.39 -19.18 -8.71
C GLU A 49 5.10 -20.45 -8.25
N SER A 50 6.43 -20.37 -8.04
CA SER A 50 7.22 -21.53 -7.60
C SER A 50 7.12 -21.82 -6.10
N GLY A 51 6.63 -20.86 -5.32
CA GLY A 51 6.48 -20.99 -3.86
C GLY A 51 7.81 -21.05 -3.10
N LEU A 52 8.92 -20.68 -3.74
CA LEU A 52 10.25 -20.69 -3.13
C LEU A 52 10.50 -19.45 -2.27
N LEU A 53 9.82 -18.35 -2.58
CA LEU A 53 9.92 -17.12 -1.81
C LEU A 53 8.92 -17.07 -0.64
N PRO A 54 9.35 -16.57 0.53
CA PRO A 54 8.47 -16.25 1.65
C PRO A 54 7.25 -15.41 1.23
N GLU A 55 6.04 -15.93 1.44
CA GLU A 55 4.82 -15.20 1.09
C GLU A 55 4.62 -13.98 2.01
N PHE A 56 4.37 -12.83 1.38
CA PHE A 56 3.81 -11.67 2.04
C PHE A 56 2.87 -10.90 1.12
N ALA A 57 1.95 -10.15 1.74
CA ALA A 57 1.10 -9.19 1.06
C ALA A 57 0.86 -7.96 1.96
N VAL A 58 0.86 -6.79 1.35
CA VAL A 58 0.48 -5.52 1.96
C VAL A 58 -0.74 -5.00 1.21
N GLU A 59 -1.83 -4.82 1.94
CA GLU A 59 -3.10 -4.33 1.42
C GLU A 59 -3.48 -3.02 2.10
N VAL A 60 -4.06 -2.11 1.32
CA VAL A 60 -4.58 -0.84 1.80
C VAL A 60 -6.08 -0.82 1.52
N GLN A 61 -6.87 -0.56 2.55
CA GLN A 61 -8.32 -0.42 2.42
C GLN A 61 -8.70 1.05 2.46
N ASN A 62 -9.27 1.53 1.36
CA ASN A 62 -9.79 2.89 1.24
C ASN A 62 -11.29 2.87 1.48
N GLU A 63 -11.77 3.84 2.26
CA GLU A 63 -13.19 4.02 2.53
C GLU A 63 -13.63 5.44 2.22
N LYS A 64 -14.87 5.57 1.77
CA LYS A 64 -15.52 6.86 1.56
C LYS A 64 -16.15 7.29 2.88
N LYS A 65 -15.68 8.40 3.47
CA LYS A 65 -16.32 8.97 4.67
C LYS A 65 -17.42 9.95 4.28
N GLY A 66 -18.67 9.66 4.66
CA GLY A 66 -19.83 10.54 4.44
C GLY A 66 -20.04 10.88 2.96
N GLU A 67 -20.27 12.16 2.65
CA GLU A 67 -20.45 12.68 1.29
C GLU A 67 -19.12 13.01 0.56
N SER A 68 -17.96 12.70 1.14
CA SER A 68 -16.65 13.00 0.53
C SER A 68 -16.53 12.38 -0.85
N HIS A 69 -16.14 13.15 -1.87
CA HIS A 69 -15.88 12.60 -3.20
C HIS A 69 -14.63 11.71 -3.27
N VAL A 70 -13.71 11.85 -2.33
CA VAL A 70 -12.43 11.12 -2.29
C VAL A 70 -12.47 10.09 -1.15
N SER A 71 -11.96 8.89 -1.41
CA SER A 71 -11.75 7.88 -0.38
C SER A 71 -10.51 8.19 0.47
N SER A 72 -10.44 7.59 1.65
CA SER A 72 -9.30 7.71 2.54
C SER A 72 -8.90 6.34 3.05
N ILE A 73 -7.59 6.11 3.22
CA ILE A 73 -7.08 4.92 3.90
C ILE A 73 -7.74 4.81 5.27
N GLN A 74 -8.47 3.72 5.46
CA GLN A 74 -9.07 3.34 6.73
C GLN A 74 -8.17 2.38 7.50
N GLN A 75 -7.54 1.43 6.80
CA GLN A 75 -6.60 0.51 7.41
C GLN A 75 -5.58 -0.05 6.42
N VAL A 76 -4.46 -0.49 6.98
CA VAL A 76 -3.41 -1.22 6.27
C VAL A 76 -3.32 -2.62 6.86
N ASN A 77 -3.33 -3.64 6.01
CA ASN A 77 -3.16 -5.03 6.39
C ASN A 77 -1.82 -5.53 5.87
N VAL A 78 -1.03 -6.14 6.76
CA VAL A 78 0.22 -6.81 6.44
C VAL A 78 0.04 -8.29 6.74
N ASN A 79 0.08 -9.12 5.71
CA ASN A 79 0.07 -10.57 5.82
C ASN A 79 1.49 -11.09 5.58
N VAL A 80 2.05 -11.80 6.55
CA VAL A 80 3.41 -12.37 6.48
C VAL A 80 3.35 -13.76 7.11
N HIS A 81 3.67 -14.81 6.35
CA HIS A 81 3.68 -16.18 6.87
C HIS A 81 2.39 -16.61 7.59
N GLY A 82 1.22 -16.17 7.11
CA GLY A 82 -0.07 -16.45 7.71
C GLY A 82 -0.43 -15.59 8.94
N LEU A 83 0.48 -14.73 9.40
CA LEU A 83 0.18 -13.71 10.40
C LEU A 83 -0.38 -12.46 9.72
N ARG A 84 -1.59 -12.06 10.13
CA ARG A 84 -2.21 -10.79 9.71
C ARG A 84 -2.05 -9.73 10.79
N VAL A 85 -1.32 -8.66 10.46
CA VAL A 85 -1.23 -7.44 11.27
C VAL A 85 -2.09 -6.37 10.62
N THR A 86 -2.99 -5.76 11.38
CA THR A 86 -3.88 -4.70 10.90
C THR A 86 -3.59 -3.40 11.63
N MET A 87 -3.31 -2.35 10.87
CA MET A 87 -3.09 -0.99 11.35
C MET A 87 -4.29 -0.14 10.95
N MET A 88 -5.16 0.19 11.90
CA MET A 88 -6.31 1.04 11.67
C MET A 88 -5.94 2.52 11.78
N ARG A 89 -6.57 3.35 10.96
CA ARG A 89 -6.48 4.80 11.08
C ARG A 89 -7.03 5.23 12.44
N THR A 90 -6.20 5.84 13.26
CA THR A 90 -6.65 6.46 14.52
C THR A 90 -7.54 7.66 14.22
N GLU A 91 -8.77 7.64 14.73
CA GLU A 91 -9.62 8.82 14.70
C GLU A 91 -9.16 9.82 15.77
N LYS A 92 -8.58 10.95 15.33
CA LYS A 92 -8.40 12.09 16.22
C LYS A 92 -9.77 12.71 16.46
N LYS A 93 -10.46 12.32 17.54
CA LYS A 93 -11.61 13.09 18.02
C LYS A 93 -11.10 14.47 18.44
N LYS A 94 -11.56 15.53 17.78
CA LYS A 94 -11.42 16.90 18.32
C LYS A 94 -12.29 16.95 19.56
N VAL A 95 -11.66 17.07 20.73
CA VAL A 95 -12.37 17.50 21.94
C VAL A 95 -12.60 19.00 21.76
N MET A 96 -13.87 19.39 21.63
CA MET A 96 -14.31 20.80 21.62
C MET A 96 -14.25 21.38 23.02
#